data_AF-A0A917KMZ7-F1
#
_entry.id   AF-A0A917KMZ7-F1
#
_cell.length_a   1.000
_cell.length_b   1.000
_cell.length_c   1.000
_cell.angle_alpha   90.00
_cell.angle_beta   90.00
_cell.angle_gamma   90.00
#
_symmetry.space_group_name_H-M   'P 1'
#
loop_
_entity.id
_entity.type
_entity.pdbx_description
1 polymer ?
#
loop_
_entity_poly.entity_id
_entity_poly.type
_entity_poly.pdbx_seq_one_letter_code
_entity_poly.pdbx_strand_id
1 'polypeptide(L)'
;MTSSSVFSTLAPYGWDEAWADAFAPYDTEGLLPGRVIRVDRGQCDVVTAGGVLRADTAFVTPHDPMRVVCTGDWVAVEPGGTPRYVRAYLPRRTAFVRSTSSKRSEGQILAANVDHAIVAVSLAVELDLGRVERFLALAWESAM
;
A
#
# COMPACT_ATOMS: atom_id res chain seq x y z
N MET A 1 15.94 -18.55 -2.29
CA MET A 1 15.48 -18.37 -0.90
C MET A 1 14.30 -19.29 -0.68
N THR A 2 14.21 -20.00 0.45
CA THR A 2 13.08 -20.90 0.72
C THR A 2 11.85 -20.08 1.14
N SER A 3 10.65 -20.55 0.77
CA SER A 3 9.35 -19.91 1.10
C SER A 3 9.22 -19.54 2.60
N SER A 4 9.75 -20.39 3.49
CA SER A 4 9.79 -20.14 4.94
C SER A 4 10.60 -18.89 5.36
N SER A 5 11.69 -18.57 4.65
CA SER A 5 12.51 -17.38 4.96
C SER A 5 11.82 -16.08 4.58
N VAL A 6 11.14 -16.05 3.42
CA VAL A 6 10.36 -14.89 2.96
C VAL A 6 9.24 -14.60 3.94
N PHE A 7 8.54 -15.65 4.40
CA PHE A 7 7.47 -15.54 5.37
C PHE A 7 7.95 -14.88 6.67
N SER A 8 9.08 -15.33 7.23
CA SER A 8 9.62 -14.77 8.47
C SER A 8 10.02 -13.29 8.37
N THR A 9 10.52 -12.85 7.21
CA THR A 9 10.96 -11.45 7.01
C THR A 9 9.80 -10.50 6.77
N LEU A 10 8.73 -10.97 6.13
CA LEU A 10 7.58 -10.15 5.78
C LEU A 10 6.44 -10.22 6.81
N ALA A 11 6.40 -11.24 7.67
CA ALA A 11 5.42 -11.36 8.75
C ALA A 11 5.36 -10.13 9.68
N PRO A 12 6.48 -9.48 10.08
CA PRO A 12 6.43 -8.23 10.85
C PRO A 12 5.70 -7.08 10.14
N TYR A 13 5.57 -7.17 8.81
CA TYR A 13 4.83 -6.22 7.98
C TYR A 13 3.39 -6.71 7.71
N GLY A 14 2.91 -7.78 8.35
CA GLY A 14 1.55 -8.30 8.18
C GLY A 14 1.38 -9.27 7.00
N TRP A 15 2.46 -9.90 6.53
CA TRP A 15 2.36 -10.99 5.57
C TRP A 15 1.83 -12.27 6.23
N ASP A 16 0.92 -12.96 5.56
CA ASP A 16 0.31 -14.19 6.04
C ASP A 16 0.06 -15.21 4.92
N GLU A 17 -0.56 -16.33 5.26
CA GLU A 17 -0.83 -17.44 4.32
C GLU A 17 -1.75 -17.03 3.17
N ALA A 18 -2.80 -16.24 3.43
CA ALA A 18 -3.70 -15.81 2.37
C ALA A 18 -2.98 -14.91 1.35
N TRP A 19 -2.00 -14.10 1.77
CA TRP A 19 -1.13 -13.37 0.84
C TRP A 19 -0.10 -14.24 0.15
N ALA A 20 0.44 -15.26 0.82
CA ALA A 20 1.28 -16.26 0.16
C ALA A 20 0.50 -17.00 -0.95
N ASP A 21 -0.75 -17.38 -0.71
CA ASP A 21 -1.62 -18.03 -1.68
C ASP A 21 -1.94 -17.10 -2.86
N ALA A 22 -2.31 -15.85 -2.57
CA ALA A 22 -2.54 -14.85 -3.60
C ALA A 22 -1.26 -14.51 -4.40
N PHE A 23 -0.08 -14.71 -3.81
CA PHE A 23 1.20 -14.48 -4.46
C PHE A 23 1.67 -15.66 -5.32
N ALA A 24 1.22 -16.88 -5.04
CA ALA A 24 1.73 -18.11 -5.65
C ALA A 24 1.84 -18.07 -7.20
N PRO A 25 0.90 -17.45 -7.96
CA PRO A 25 1.07 -17.32 -9.41
C PRO A 25 2.32 -16.52 -9.80
N TYR A 26 2.63 -15.44 -9.08
CA TYR A 26 3.76 -14.56 -9.35
C TYR A 26 5.11 -15.14 -8.92
N ASP A 27 5.12 -16.04 -7.94
CA ASP A 27 6.32 -16.79 -7.55
C ASP A 27 6.82 -17.65 -8.71
N THR A 28 5.90 -18.26 -9.47
CA THR A 28 6.25 -19.04 -10.67
C THR A 28 6.85 -18.19 -11.80
N GLU A 29 6.58 -16.88 -11.80
CA GLU A 29 7.17 -15.89 -12.71
C GLU A 29 8.53 -15.35 -12.21
N GLY A 30 9.00 -15.78 -11.03
CA GLY A 30 10.25 -15.32 -10.43
C GLY A 30 10.19 -13.90 -9.86
N LEU A 31 8.98 -13.39 -9.58
CA LEU A 31 8.80 -12.09 -8.94
C LEU A 31 9.05 -12.19 -7.43
N LEU A 32 9.24 -11.04 -6.79
CA LEU A 32 9.39 -10.95 -5.34
C LEU A 32 8.10 -10.40 -4.72
N PRO A 33 7.64 -10.97 -3.59
CA PRO A 33 6.60 -10.34 -2.80
C PRO A 33 7.20 -9.17 -2.02
N GLY A 34 6.43 -8.10 -1.84
CA GLY A 34 6.83 -7.02 -0.97
C GLY A 34 5.72 -6.04 -0.62
N ARG A 35 5.95 -5.29 0.48
CA ARG A 35 5.01 -4.28 0.97
C ARG A 35 5.47 -2.89 0.56
N VAL A 36 4.57 -2.12 -0.04
CA VAL A 36 4.80 -0.71 -0.38
C VAL A 36 4.83 0.10 0.90
N ILE A 37 5.96 0.76 1.18
CA ILE A 37 6.13 1.61 2.37
C ILE A 37 6.11 3.11 2.04
N ARG A 38 6.29 3.44 0.76
CA ARG A 38 6.28 4.81 0.26
C ARG A 38 5.90 4.82 -1.21
N VAL A 39 5.12 5.81 -1.62
CA VAL A 39 4.83 6.10 -3.01
C VAL A 39 5.18 7.55 -3.30
N ASP A 40 5.88 7.79 -4.40
CA ASP A 40 6.10 9.13 -4.93
C ASP A 40 6.19 9.11 -6.46
N ARG A 41 5.41 9.99 -7.10
CA ARG A 41 5.49 10.35 -8.52
C ARG A 41 5.70 9.15 -9.48
N GLY A 42 4.84 8.13 -9.41
CA GLY A 42 4.87 6.97 -10.31
C GLY A 42 5.90 5.89 -9.94
N GLN A 43 6.49 6.00 -8.76
CA GLN A 43 7.42 5.02 -8.21
C GLN A 43 7.09 4.75 -6.74
N CYS A 44 7.62 3.64 -6.22
CA CYS A 44 7.43 3.25 -4.84
C CYS A 44 8.67 2.56 -4.24
N ASP A 45 8.78 2.66 -2.91
CA ASP A 45 9.72 1.88 -2.13
C ASP A 45 9.00 0.65 -1.57
N VAL A 46 9.58 -0.52 -1.81
CA VAL A 46 8.99 -1.83 -1.49
C VAL A 46 9.92 -2.58 -0.56
N VAL A 47 9.42 -2.99 0.60
CA VAL A 47 10.11 -3.91 1.49
C VAL A 47 9.93 -5.33 0.96
N THR A 48 11.03 -6.00 0.65
CA THR A 48 11.06 -7.42 0.28
C THR A 48 11.88 -8.22 1.31
N ALA A 49 11.89 -9.54 1.19
CA ALA A 49 12.77 -10.39 1.99
C ALA A 49 14.28 -10.09 1.79
N GLY A 50 14.65 -9.49 0.64
CA GLY A 50 16.02 -9.07 0.33
C GLY A 50 16.35 -7.63 0.76
N GLY A 51 15.44 -6.95 1.45
CA GLY A 51 15.57 -5.54 1.82
C GLY A 51 14.67 -4.61 1.01
N VAL A 52 14.89 -3.30 1.18
CA VAL A 52 14.10 -2.27 0.49
C VAL A 52 14.63 -2.08 -0.93
N LEU A 53 13.72 -2.06 -1.91
CA LEU A 53 14.03 -1.71 -3.29
C LEU A 53 13.12 -0.60 -3.80
N ARG A 54 13.59 0.07 -4.85
CA ARG A 54 12.83 1.09 -5.59
C ARG A 54 12.25 0.46 -6.85
N ALA A 55 10.96 0.68 -7.11
CA ALA A 55 10.28 0.17 -8.30
C ALA A 55 9.36 1.23 -8.94
N ASP A 56 9.17 1.10 -10.24
CA ASP A 56 8.27 1.92 -11.05
C ASP A 56 6.89 1.27 -11.14
N THR A 57 5.82 2.09 -11.12
CA THR A 57 4.43 1.62 -11.08
C THR A 57 3.75 1.67 -12.44
N ALA A 58 4.45 1.97 -13.54
CA ALA A 58 3.84 2.18 -14.86
C ALA A 58 2.94 1.04 -15.34
N PHE A 59 3.28 -0.23 -15.06
CA PHE A 59 2.47 -1.39 -15.46
C PHE A 59 1.21 -1.61 -14.61
N VAL A 60 1.14 -0.98 -13.44
CA VAL A 60 0.06 -1.15 -12.46
C VAL A 60 -0.61 0.17 -12.11
N THR A 61 -0.40 1.21 -12.91
CA THR A 61 -1.07 2.51 -12.77
C THR A 61 -2.19 2.60 -13.80
N PRO A 62 -3.40 2.11 -13.50
CA PRO A 62 -4.56 2.32 -14.36
C PRO A 62 -4.97 3.80 -14.36
N HIS A 63 -5.82 4.17 -15.32
CA HIS A 63 -6.48 5.47 -15.36
C HIS A 63 -7.51 5.65 -14.22
N ASP A 64 -7.79 4.57 -13.46
CA ASP A 64 -8.72 4.55 -12.33
C ASP A 64 -7.98 4.94 -11.02
N PRO A 65 -8.31 6.08 -10.39
CA PRO A 65 -7.68 6.57 -9.17
C PRO A 65 -7.89 5.66 -7.95
N MET A 66 -8.86 4.75 -7.99
CA MET A 66 -9.06 3.73 -6.94
C MET A 66 -8.08 2.56 -7.05
N ARG A 67 -7.43 2.38 -8.20
CA ARG A 67 -6.56 1.24 -8.49
C ARG A 67 -5.09 1.62 -8.62
N VAL A 68 -4.71 2.83 -8.21
CA VAL A 68 -3.32 3.28 -8.13
C VAL A 68 -2.63 2.63 -6.93
N VAL A 69 -1.36 2.25 -7.09
CA VAL A 69 -0.52 1.75 -5.99
C VAL A 69 -0.42 2.80 -4.88
N CYS A 70 -0.62 2.38 -3.64
CA CYS A 70 -0.55 3.23 -2.47
C CYS A 70 0.26 2.58 -1.34
N THR A 71 0.57 3.36 -0.31
CA THR A 71 1.25 2.84 0.88
C THR A 71 0.42 1.74 1.54
N GLY A 72 1.09 0.65 1.90
CA GLY A 72 0.50 -0.53 2.52
C GLY A 72 0.01 -1.59 1.55
N ASP A 73 0.01 -1.33 0.24
CA ASP A 73 -0.22 -2.36 -0.78
C ASP A 73 0.83 -3.47 -0.70
N TRP A 74 0.37 -4.69 -0.91
CA TRP A 74 1.23 -5.83 -1.18
C TRP A 74 1.36 -5.97 -2.69
N VAL A 75 2.59 -6.20 -3.18
CA VAL A 75 2.90 -6.20 -4.61
C VAL A 75 3.81 -7.35 -5.00
N ALA A 76 3.72 -7.73 -6.27
CA ALA A 76 4.71 -8.55 -6.96
C ALA A 76 5.64 -7.65 -7.77
N VAL A 77 6.94 -7.69 -7.47
CA VAL A 77 7.95 -6.78 -8.04
C VAL A 77 9.10 -7.55 -8.67
N GLU A 78 9.68 -7.00 -9.74
CA GLU A 78 10.83 -7.61 -10.39
C GLU A 78 12.06 -7.65 -9.45
N PRO A 79 12.80 -8.78 -9.41
CA PRO A 79 13.97 -8.92 -8.55
C PRO A 79 15.15 -8.02 -8.96
N GLY A 80 15.21 -7.64 -10.23
CA GLY A 80 16.30 -6.86 -10.82
C GLY A 80 15.84 -6.07 -12.04
N GLY A 81 16.67 -5.14 -12.50
CA GLY A 81 16.35 -4.22 -13.59
C GLY A 81 16.73 -2.79 -13.25
N THR A 82 16.91 -1.96 -14.28
CA THR A 82 17.11 -0.50 -14.14
C THR A 82 16.27 0.21 -15.20
N PRO A 83 15.00 0.55 -14.91
CA PRO A 83 14.31 0.41 -13.62
C PRO A 83 13.81 -1.02 -13.34
N ARG A 84 13.42 -1.28 -12.08
CA ARG A 84 12.58 -2.42 -11.67
C ARG A 84 11.12 -2.02 -11.74
N TYR A 85 10.24 -2.94 -12.06
CA TYR A 85 8.80 -2.66 -12.13
C TYR A 85 7.97 -3.44 -11.13
N VAL A 86 6.93 -2.78 -10.61
CA VAL A 86 5.79 -3.48 -9.99
C VAL A 86 4.96 -4.10 -11.11
N ARG A 87 4.71 -5.40 -11.02
CA ARG A 87 4.02 -6.19 -12.05
C ARG A 87 2.56 -6.47 -11.68
N ALA A 88 2.28 -6.56 -10.39
CA ALA A 88 0.92 -6.70 -9.87
C ALA A 88 0.82 -6.16 -8.44
N TYR A 89 -0.37 -5.75 -8.03
CA TYR A 89 -0.73 -5.60 -6.63
C TYR A 89 -1.64 -6.76 -6.22
N LEU A 90 -1.46 -7.25 -5.00
CA LEU A 90 -2.28 -8.30 -4.39
C LEU A 90 -3.63 -7.71 -3.92
N PRO A 91 -4.65 -8.54 -3.66
CA PRO A 91 -5.95 -8.06 -3.16
C PRO A 91 -5.80 -7.16 -1.93
N ARG A 92 -6.58 -6.08 -1.86
CA ARG A 92 -6.65 -5.22 -0.67
C ARG A 92 -7.69 -5.78 0.29
N ARG A 93 -7.34 -5.89 1.57
CA ARG A 93 -8.29 -6.23 2.65
C ARG A 93 -8.97 -5.00 3.22
N THR A 94 -8.22 -3.91 3.32
CA THR A 94 -8.72 -2.60 3.78
C THR A 94 -8.21 -1.52 2.85
N ALA A 95 -8.94 -0.41 2.74
CA ALA A 95 -8.56 0.73 1.94
C ALA A 95 -9.06 2.02 2.58
N PHE A 96 -8.15 2.95 2.85
CA PHE A 96 -8.51 4.30 3.25
C PHE A 96 -8.76 5.15 2.00
N VAL A 97 -9.97 5.65 1.85
CA VAL A 97 -10.41 6.33 0.62
C VAL A 97 -10.92 7.72 0.96
N ARG A 98 -10.38 8.73 0.29
CA ARG A 98 -10.91 10.09 0.36
C ARG A 98 -12.04 10.25 -0.64
N SER A 99 -13.25 10.48 -0.16
CA SER A 99 -14.38 10.91 -0.98
C SER A 99 -14.15 12.35 -1.47
N THR A 100 -14.53 12.65 -2.73
CA THR A 100 -14.57 14.03 -3.24
C THR A 100 -16.02 14.39 -3.55
N SER A 101 -16.44 15.59 -3.14
CA SER A 101 -17.85 16.03 -3.20
C SER A 101 -18.35 16.42 -4.61
N SER A 102 -17.58 16.16 -5.67
CA SER A 102 -17.95 16.57 -7.04
C SER A 102 -18.61 15.44 -7.83
N LYS A 103 -19.59 15.79 -8.67
CA LYS A 103 -20.49 14.92 -9.48
C LYS A 103 -19.83 13.88 -10.42
N ARG A 104 -18.50 13.74 -10.42
CA ARG A 104 -17.75 12.57 -10.92
C ARG A 104 -17.09 11.92 -9.71
N SER A 105 -17.86 11.10 -8.99
CA SER A 105 -17.40 10.39 -7.79
C SER A 105 -16.42 9.28 -8.17
N GLU A 106 -15.14 9.61 -8.24
CA GLU A 106 -14.10 8.59 -8.07
C GLU A 106 -13.30 8.99 -6.83
N GLY A 107 -13.40 8.17 -5.78
CA GLY A 107 -12.62 8.35 -4.56
C GLY A 107 -11.13 8.21 -4.87
N GLN A 108 -10.29 8.79 -4.02
CA GLN A 108 -8.84 8.58 -4.09
C GLN A 108 -8.41 7.67 -2.96
N ILE A 109 -7.78 6.54 -3.29
CA ILE A 109 -7.14 5.71 -2.25
C ILE A 109 -5.91 6.42 -1.67
N LEU A 110 -5.81 6.45 -0.35
CA LEU A 110 -4.72 7.06 0.39
C LEU A 110 -3.77 6.01 1.00
N ALA A 111 -4.31 4.88 1.45
CA ALA A 111 -3.56 3.75 1.99
C ALA A 111 -4.37 2.45 1.86
N ALA A 112 -3.70 1.31 1.88
CA ALA A 112 -4.32 -0.01 1.85
C ALA A 112 -3.72 -0.94 2.90
N ASN A 113 -4.47 -1.97 3.31
CA ASN A 113 -4.03 -2.99 4.26
C ASN A 113 -3.42 -2.39 5.53
N VAL A 114 -4.09 -1.36 6.05
CA VAL A 114 -3.78 -0.69 7.30
C VAL A 114 -5.00 -0.80 8.20
N ASP A 115 -4.76 -1.14 9.47
CA ASP A 115 -5.84 -1.35 10.44
C ASP A 115 -5.95 -0.20 11.45
N HIS A 116 -4.95 0.66 11.49
CA HIS A 116 -4.83 1.74 12.47
C HIS A 116 -4.48 3.06 11.77
N ALA A 117 -5.20 4.11 12.13
CA ALA A 117 -4.87 5.49 11.79
C ALA A 117 -4.63 6.29 13.08
N ILE A 118 -3.57 7.09 13.11
CA ILE A 118 -3.23 7.93 14.26
C ILE A 118 -3.37 9.39 13.83
N VAL A 119 -4.22 10.14 14.54
CA VAL A 119 -4.33 11.60 14.37
C VAL A 119 -3.37 12.26 15.36
N ALA A 120 -2.27 12.81 14.85
CA ALA A 120 -1.30 13.56 15.65
C ALA A 120 -1.46 15.07 15.43
N VAL A 121 -1.63 15.82 16.51
CA VAL A 121 -1.71 17.29 16.48
C VAL A 121 -0.66 17.90 17.40
N SER A 122 -0.12 19.04 16.99
CA SER A 122 0.85 19.79 17.81
C SER A 122 0.14 20.51 18.94
N LEU A 123 0.70 20.43 20.14
CA LEU A 123 0.28 21.22 21.30
C LEU A 123 1.03 22.56 21.40
N ALA A 124 1.92 22.86 20.44
CA ALA A 124 2.67 24.12 20.43
C ALA A 124 1.81 25.33 19.99
N VAL A 125 0.62 25.07 19.45
CA VAL A 125 -0.37 26.07 19.04
C VAL A 125 -1.73 25.71 19.62
N GLU A 126 -2.66 26.67 19.62
CA GLU A 126 -4.03 26.43 20.07
C GLU A 126 -4.67 25.29 19.27
N LEU A 127 -5.35 24.40 20.00
CA LEU A 127 -5.96 23.20 19.44
C LEU A 127 -7.19 23.56 18.59
N ASP A 128 -7.10 23.30 17.30
CA ASP A 128 -8.23 23.36 16.37
C ASP A 128 -9.04 22.06 16.47
N LEU A 129 -10.02 22.05 17.39
CA LEU A 129 -10.89 20.89 17.61
C LEU A 129 -11.66 20.49 16.34
N GLY A 130 -12.11 21.46 15.53
CA GLY A 130 -12.81 21.19 14.28
C GLY A 130 -11.92 20.51 13.22
N ARG A 131 -10.60 20.71 13.29
CA ARG A 131 -9.64 19.94 12.47
C ARG A 131 -9.47 18.51 12.98
N VAL A 132 -9.40 18.30 14.29
CA VAL A 132 -9.33 16.96 14.89
C VAL A 132 -10.57 16.16 14.53
N GLU A 133 -11.76 16.73 14.71
CA GLU A 133 -13.05 16.10 14.37
C GLU A 133 -13.10 15.68 12.89
N ARG A 134 -12.65 16.54 11.97
CA ARG A 134 -12.58 16.21 10.54
C ARG A 134 -11.62 15.07 10.23
N PHE A 135 -10.45 15.00 10.87
CA PHE A 135 -9.54 13.88 10.69
C PHE A 135 -10.09 12.57 11.25
N LEU A 136 -10.78 12.62 12.39
CA LEU A 136 -11.47 11.46 12.96
C LEU A 136 -12.59 10.97 12.04
N ALA A 137 -13.39 11.87 11.48
CA ALA A 137 -14.45 11.52 10.53
C ALA A 137 -13.87 10.82 9.28
N LEU A 138 -12.79 11.36 8.69
CA LEU A 138 -12.10 10.74 7.55
C LEU A 138 -11.55 9.34 7.87
N ALA A 139 -10.98 9.16 9.07
CA ALA A 139 -10.48 7.87 9.52
C ALA A 139 -11.61 6.85 9.72
N TRP A 140 -12.76 7.29 10.25
CA TRP A 140 -13.91 6.44 10.52
C TRP A 140 -14.63 5.99 9.24
N GLU A 141 -14.85 6.91 8.29
CA GLU A 141 -15.48 6.60 6.99
C GLU A 141 -14.65 5.61 6.15
N SER A 142 -13.35 5.53 6.41
CA SER A 142 -12.39 4.71 5.66
C SER A 142 -12.20 3.29 6.21
N ALA A 143 -12.72 3.00 7.41
CA ALA A 143 -12.50 1.72 8.10
C ALA A 143 -13.59 0.66 7.80
N MET A 144 -14.48 0.93 6.84
CA MET A 144 -15.62 0.07 6.48
C MET A 144 -15.54 -0.48 5.06
#